data_AF-A0A0E9LR43-F1
#
_entry.id   AF-A0A0E9LR43-F1
#
_cell.length_a   1.000
_cell.length_b   1.000
_cell.length_c   1.000
_cell.angle_alpha   90.00
_cell.angle_beta   90.00
_cell.angle_gamma   90.00
#
_symmetry.space_group_name_H-M   'P 1'
#
loop_
_entity.id
_entity.type
_entity.pdbx_description
1 polymer ?
#
loop_
_entity_poly.entity_id
_entity_poly.type
_entity_poly.pdbx_seq_one_letter_code
_entity_poly.pdbx_strand_id
1 'polypeptide(L)'
;MLKGKIEAKVKDVINEDIHATVGWDRFSLSLIRHFPNLSMGLEGLTVVNDAPFAGDTLVKVGNFTLSVDLMSALRGDAIEVKSIWVDHPVINLKVDADSIANWDIVPPSEEVEVEAEEGEAASFEVQLQSFQVSNGALSYSDATMDFSTSLKGVNAAMQGDLTESYTTIEMDSDIEALDLVFEKVKYINAAPIDLTASIGADMDNMVFTFEDNELNFSGVPLFMEGTLALLEEGYDMDLRLAASETDFKTLLALVPAEYMKDVEGLQTEGSMTLEATAKGVFVDADHLPAFNFLLHVMDGRIRYPDLPKSIDDIQVHMVVDNPGGSMDNTLTEIRSFHFELDNNPFDAHLVVSSPVSNATFKGG
;
A
#
# COMPACT_ATOMS: atom_id res chain seq x y z
N MET A 1 3.46 -31.42 27.62
CA MET A 1 4.79 -31.77 27.07
C MET A 1 4.96 -31.31 25.64
N LEU A 2 4.03 -31.60 24.72
CA LEU A 2 4.11 -31.14 23.31
C LEU A 2 4.11 -29.61 23.16
N LYS A 3 3.16 -28.91 23.80
CA LYS A 3 3.06 -27.44 23.79
C LYS A 3 4.39 -26.73 24.13
N GLY A 4 5.04 -27.14 25.22
CA GLY A 4 6.29 -26.51 25.66
C GLY A 4 7.49 -26.79 24.75
N LYS A 5 7.50 -27.93 24.04
CA LYS A 5 8.53 -28.22 23.04
C LYS A 5 8.38 -27.36 21.78
N ILE A 6 7.13 -27.19 21.31
CA ILE A 6 6.83 -26.33 20.15
C ILE A 6 7.16 -24.87 20.50
N GLU A 7 6.74 -24.40 21.67
CA GLU A 7 7.04 -23.03 22.13
C GLU A 7 8.55 -22.76 22.22
N ALA A 8 9.34 -23.71 22.76
CA ALA A 8 10.79 -23.59 22.81
C ALA A 8 11.39 -23.52 21.40
N LYS A 9 11.00 -24.43 20.50
CA LYS A 9 11.50 -24.43 19.11
C LYS A 9 11.16 -23.14 18.36
N VAL A 10 9.96 -22.58 18.57
CA VAL A 10 9.59 -21.27 17.99
C VAL A 10 10.48 -20.15 18.54
N LYS A 11 10.79 -20.15 19.84
CA LYS A 11 11.74 -19.19 20.43
C LYS A 11 13.14 -19.34 19.87
N ASP A 12 13.62 -20.56 19.72
CA ASP A 12 14.98 -20.83 19.26
C ASP A 12 15.12 -20.35 17.81
N VAL A 13 14.23 -20.75 16.90
CA VAL A 13 14.24 -20.31 15.49
C VAL A 13 14.21 -18.80 15.37
N ILE A 14 13.28 -18.13 16.07
CA ILE A 14 13.15 -16.67 15.94
C ILE A 14 14.40 -15.95 16.47
N ASN A 15 14.96 -16.37 17.61
CA ASN A 15 16.10 -15.66 18.22
C ASN A 15 17.46 -16.04 17.61
N GLU A 16 17.58 -17.18 16.93
CA GLU A 16 18.79 -17.54 16.18
C GLU A 16 18.92 -16.72 14.89
N ASP A 17 17.78 -16.31 14.30
CA ASP A 17 17.75 -15.70 12.98
C ASP A 17 17.62 -14.17 12.99
N ILE A 18 17.48 -13.52 14.17
CA ILE A 18 17.32 -12.05 14.24
C ILE A 18 18.12 -11.37 15.36
N HIS A 19 18.66 -10.18 15.05
CA HIS A 19 19.24 -9.19 15.96
C HIS A 19 18.17 -8.29 16.59
N ALA A 20 17.23 -8.92 17.29
CA ALA A 20 16.20 -8.25 18.06
C ALA A 20 15.73 -9.14 19.21
N THR A 21 15.14 -8.53 20.24
CA THR A 21 14.53 -9.29 21.33
C THR A 21 13.06 -9.58 21.03
N VAL A 22 12.71 -10.86 20.89
CA VAL A 22 11.30 -11.29 20.71
C VAL A 22 10.73 -11.86 22.01
N GLY A 23 9.52 -11.44 22.33
CA GLY A 23 8.80 -11.91 23.51
C GLY A 23 7.29 -11.98 23.31
N TRP A 24 6.61 -12.76 24.15
CA TRP A 24 5.15 -12.85 24.21
C TRP A 24 4.70 -13.22 25.62
N ASP A 25 3.48 -12.83 25.97
CA ASP A 25 2.88 -13.09 27.29
C ASP A 25 2.38 -14.52 27.40
N ARG A 26 1.80 -15.06 26.33
CA ARG A 26 1.20 -16.40 26.33
C ARG A 26 1.29 -17.08 24.97
N PHE A 27 1.78 -18.32 24.99
CA PHE A 27 1.67 -19.26 23.88
C PHE A 27 0.42 -20.13 24.02
N SER A 28 -0.30 -20.42 22.93
CA SER A 28 -1.47 -21.29 22.92
C SER A 28 -1.48 -22.24 21.73
N LEU A 29 -2.05 -23.43 21.94
CA LEU A 29 -2.29 -24.43 20.91
C LEU A 29 -3.74 -24.92 21.06
N SER A 30 -4.46 -25.00 19.94
CA SER A 30 -5.84 -25.48 19.91
C SER A 30 -6.07 -26.38 18.70
N LEU A 31 -6.74 -27.51 18.94
CA LEU A 31 -7.13 -28.49 17.92
C LEU A 31 -8.65 -28.53 17.69
N ILE A 32 -9.44 -27.89 18.57
CA ILE A 32 -10.89 -28.14 18.65
C ILE A 32 -11.69 -27.16 17.78
N ARG A 33 -11.13 -25.98 17.46
CA ARG A 33 -11.84 -24.94 16.70
C ARG A 33 -11.73 -25.10 15.18
N HIS A 34 -10.67 -25.73 14.67
CA HIS A 34 -10.38 -25.82 13.23
C HIS A 34 -9.87 -27.20 12.79
N PHE A 35 -10.25 -28.28 13.49
CA PHE A 35 -9.83 -29.64 13.12
C PHE A 35 -10.12 -29.92 11.63
N PRO A 36 -9.16 -30.46 10.85
CA PRO A 36 -7.90 -31.10 11.26
C PRO A 36 -6.71 -30.17 11.51
N ASN A 37 -6.82 -28.86 11.27
CA ASN A 37 -5.71 -27.92 11.43
C ASN A 37 -5.38 -27.64 12.90
N LEU A 38 -4.10 -27.37 13.16
CA LEU A 38 -3.61 -26.90 14.46
C LEU A 38 -3.57 -25.37 14.46
N SER A 39 -4.29 -24.74 15.39
CA SER A 39 -4.15 -23.31 15.62
C SER A 39 -3.08 -23.05 16.66
N MET A 40 -2.08 -22.24 16.30
CA MET A 40 -1.02 -21.76 17.17
C MET A 40 -1.20 -20.25 17.40
N GLY A 41 -1.17 -19.80 18.66
CA GLY A 41 -1.39 -18.40 18.99
C GLY A 41 -0.33 -17.83 19.93
N LEU A 42 0.08 -16.58 19.66
CA LEU A 42 0.96 -15.75 20.47
C LEU A 42 0.19 -14.51 20.93
N GLU A 43 -0.04 -14.39 22.23
CA GLU A 43 -0.68 -13.23 22.86
C GLU A 43 0.39 -12.28 23.39
N GLY A 44 0.25 -10.98 23.12
CA GLY A 44 1.19 -9.94 23.55
C GLY A 44 2.57 -10.07 22.88
N LEU A 45 2.62 -10.47 21.60
CA LEU A 45 3.87 -10.58 20.85
C LEU A 45 4.54 -9.20 20.76
N THR A 46 5.85 -9.16 20.97
CA THR A 46 6.69 -7.97 20.87
C THR A 46 8.00 -8.31 20.17
N VAL A 47 8.45 -7.41 19.31
CA VAL A 47 9.79 -7.40 18.72
C VAL A 47 10.41 -6.05 19.09
N VAL A 48 11.44 -6.09 19.91
CA VAL A 48 12.14 -4.90 20.41
C VAL A 48 13.52 -4.86 19.78
N ASN A 49 13.87 -3.72 19.21
CA ASN A 49 15.15 -3.54 18.54
C ASN A 49 16.32 -3.60 19.53
N ASP A 50 17.42 -4.18 19.05
CA ASP A 50 18.75 -3.97 19.62
C ASP A 50 19.37 -2.66 19.07
N ALA A 51 20.65 -2.42 19.34
CA ALA A 51 21.36 -1.28 18.77
C ALA A 51 21.32 -1.31 17.22
N PRO A 52 21.22 -0.15 16.54
CA PRO A 52 21.28 1.21 17.06
C PRO A 52 19.94 1.77 17.60
N PHE A 53 18.84 1.03 17.45
CA PHE A 53 17.49 1.42 17.90
C PHE A 53 17.12 0.83 19.28
N ALA A 54 18.12 0.63 20.14
CA ALA A 54 17.96 -0.17 21.35
C ALA A 54 16.82 0.33 22.25
N GLY A 55 15.83 -0.52 22.50
CA GLY A 55 14.66 -0.23 23.33
C GLY A 55 13.45 0.30 22.57
N ASP A 56 13.59 0.64 21.29
CA ASP A 56 12.44 0.95 20.43
C ASP A 56 11.69 -0.36 20.10
N THR A 57 10.36 -0.31 20.14
CA THR A 57 9.52 -1.47 19.78
C THR A 57 9.18 -1.41 18.30
N LEU A 58 9.75 -2.33 17.52
CA LEU A 58 9.50 -2.49 16.09
C LEU A 58 8.08 -3.01 15.83
N VAL A 59 7.71 -4.08 16.52
CA VAL A 59 6.38 -4.72 16.38
C VAL A 59 5.80 -4.99 17.76
N LYS A 60 4.52 -4.70 17.92
CA LYS A 60 3.70 -5.22 19.02
C LYS A 60 2.39 -5.75 18.45
N VAL A 61 1.97 -6.94 18.84
CA VAL A 61 0.71 -7.53 18.40
C VAL A 61 -0.09 -7.99 19.63
N GLY A 62 -1.36 -7.63 19.69
CA GLY A 62 -2.26 -8.09 20.74
C GLY A 62 -2.43 -9.61 20.71
N ASN A 63 -2.83 -10.14 19.55
CA ASN A 63 -2.90 -11.58 19.32
C ASN A 63 -2.49 -11.93 17.89
N PHE A 64 -1.50 -12.81 17.75
CA PHE A 64 -1.05 -13.37 16.48
C PHE A 64 -1.41 -14.85 16.43
N THR A 65 -2.14 -15.28 15.41
CA THR A 65 -2.60 -16.67 15.27
C THR A 65 -2.23 -17.23 13.90
N LEU A 66 -1.65 -18.42 13.89
CA LEU A 66 -1.40 -19.22 12.71
C LEU A 66 -2.31 -20.45 12.71
N SER A 67 -2.89 -20.78 11.57
CA SER A 67 -3.41 -22.12 11.30
C SER A 67 -2.39 -22.89 10.50
N VAL A 68 -1.91 -24.00 11.04
CA VAL A 68 -0.92 -24.87 10.39
C VAL A 68 -1.49 -26.26 10.15
N ASP A 69 -0.99 -26.94 9.12
CA ASP A 69 -1.34 -28.34 8.91
C ASP A 69 -0.77 -29.22 10.04
N LEU A 70 -1.66 -29.93 10.73
CA LEU A 70 -1.29 -30.76 11.87
C LEU A 70 -0.46 -31.98 11.45
N MET A 71 -0.71 -32.54 10.27
CA MET A 71 0.01 -33.72 9.82
C MET A 71 1.46 -33.37 9.50
N SER A 72 1.70 -32.28 8.79
CA SER A 72 3.06 -31.81 8.47
C SER A 72 3.81 -31.48 9.77
N ALA A 73 3.16 -30.80 10.73
CA ALA A 73 3.72 -30.52 12.06
C ALA A 73 4.04 -31.78 12.91
N LEU A 74 3.36 -32.91 12.70
CA LEU A 74 3.58 -34.16 13.44
C LEU A 74 4.59 -35.11 12.77
N ARG A 75 4.72 -35.05 11.43
CA ARG A 75 5.64 -35.91 10.66
C ARG A 75 7.07 -35.38 10.65
N GLY A 76 7.28 -34.11 11.01
CA GLY A 76 8.60 -33.46 10.94
C GLY A 76 8.89 -32.87 9.55
N ASP A 77 7.89 -32.85 8.66
CA ASP A 77 7.95 -32.19 7.37
C ASP A 77 7.87 -30.65 7.54
N ALA A 78 8.01 -29.91 6.44
CA ALA A 78 7.83 -28.46 6.45
C ALA A 78 6.46 -28.08 7.04
N ILE A 79 6.44 -27.10 7.94
CA ILE A 79 5.19 -26.68 8.58
C ILE A 79 4.43 -25.78 7.59
N GLU A 80 3.34 -26.32 7.03
CA GLU A 80 2.46 -25.62 6.11
C GLU A 80 1.59 -24.60 6.84
N VAL A 81 1.78 -23.31 6.55
CA VAL A 81 0.96 -22.21 7.10
C VAL A 81 -0.19 -21.91 6.15
N LYS A 82 -1.43 -22.18 6.59
CA LYS A 82 -2.65 -21.98 5.80
C LYS A 82 -3.34 -20.64 6.06
N SER A 83 -3.31 -20.17 7.29
CA SER A 83 -3.98 -18.92 7.65
C SER A 83 -3.20 -18.11 8.67
N ILE A 84 -3.27 -16.79 8.55
CA ILE A 84 -2.65 -15.85 9.47
C ILE A 84 -3.70 -14.84 9.94
N TRP A 85 -3.84 -14.68 11.25
CA TRP A 85 -4.67 -13.63 11.85
C TRP A 85 -3.83 -12.78 12.80
N VAL A 86 -3.90 -11.46 12.63
CA VAL A 86 -3.12 -10.49 13.38
C VAL A 86 -4.07 -9.44 13.97
N ASP A 87 -4.24 -9.48 15.28
CA ASP A 87 -5.16 -8.60 16.00
C ASP A 87 -4.40 -7.53 16.80
N HIS A 88 -4.78 -6.28 16.60
CA HIS A 88 -4.15 -5.07 17.12
C HIS A 88 -2.62 -5.01 16.90
N PRO A 89 -2.10 -5.20 15.66
CA PRO A 89 -0.70 -4.94 15.39
C PRO A 89 -0.39 -3.45 15.47
N VAL A 90 0.75 -3.11 16.07
CA VAL A 90 1.36 -1.78 16.06
C VAL A 90 2.78 -1.97 15.54
N ILE A 91 3.06 -1.39 14.37
CA ILE A 91 4.34 -1.52 13.67
C ILE A 91 4.97 -0.13 13.56
N ASN A 92 6.24 -0.01 13.94
CA ASN A 92 6.99 1.25 13.86
C ASN A 92 8.24 1.05 13.02
N LEU A 93 8.20 1.53 11.78
CA LEU A 93 9.30 1.47 10.83
C LEU A 93 10.04 2.81 10.81
N LYS A 94 11.36 2.76 10.80
CA LYS A 94 12.21 3.94 10.82
C LYS A 94 13.51 3.73 10.05
N VAL A 95 13.83 4.70 9.21
CA VAL A 95 15.18 4.90 8.64
C VAL A 95 15.79 6.12 9.30
N ASP A 96 16.97 5.97 9.89
CA ASP A 96 17.70 7.09 10.47
C ASP A 96 18.49 7.91 9.43
N ALA A 97 19.20 8.94 9.90
CA ALA A 97 19.95 9.84 9.03
C ALA A 97 21.19 9.18 8.40
N ASP A 98 21.64 8.04 8.95
CA ASP A 98 22.74 7.24 8.43
C ASP A 98 22.24 6.13 7.48
N SER A 99 20.96 6.21 7.06
CA SER A 99 20.27 5.23 6.19
C SER A 99 20.12 3.83 6.81
N ILE A 100 20.21 3.71 8.13
CA ILE A 100 20.01 2.44 8.82
C ILE A 100 18.51 2.26 9.11
N ALA A 101 17.97 1.12 8.71
CA ALA A 101 16.57 0.77 8.94
C ALA A 101 16.40 -0.07 10.20
N ASN A 102 15.40 0.24 11.03
CA ASN A 102 15.14 -0.52 12.26
C ASN A 102 14.49 -1.90 12.03
N TRP A 103 14.06 -2.21 10.81
CA TRP A 103 13.59 -3.56 10.45
C TRP A 103 14.68 -4.45 9.87
N ASP A 104 15.89 -3.91 9.64
CA ASP A 104 17.06 -4.68 9.20
C ASP A 104 17.66 -5.44 10.37
N ILE A 105 16.92 -6.44 10.83
CA ILE A 105 17.23 -7.26 12.01
C ILE A 105 17.69 -8.66 11.64
N VAL A 106 17.63 -9.06 10.37
CA VAL A 106 18.11 -10.37 9.93
C VAL A 106 19.61 -10.24 9.63
N PRO A 107 20.49 -11.05 10.25
CA PRO A 107 21.90 -11.02 9.91
C PRO A 107 22.09 -11.33 8.42
N PRO A 108 23.03 -10.67 7.73
CA PRO A 108 23.42 -11.13 6.39
C PRO A 108 23.90 -12.58 6.53
N SER A 109 23.26 -13.50 5.80
CA SER A 109 23.73 -14.87 5.73
C SER A 109 25.14 -14.86 5.16
N GLU A 110 26.15 -15.24 5.94
CA GLU A 110 27.40 -15.68 5.35
C GLU A 110 27.05 -16.86 4.44
N GLU A 111 27.41 -16.81 3.15
CA GLU A 111 27.40 -17.98 2.27
C GLU A 111 28.41 -18.99 2.83
N VAL A 112 28.01 -19.72 3.86
CA VAL A 112 28.70 -20.90 4.30
C VAL A 112 28.15 -22.01 3.42
N GLU A 113 28.98 -22.58 2.56
CA GLU A 113 28.75 -23.92 2.01
C GLU A 113 28.65 -24.88 3.20
N VAL A 114 27.44 -25.05 3.75
CA VAL A 114 27.18 -26.05 4.77
C VAL A 114 27.09 -27.38 4.02
N GLU A 115 28.10 -28.24 4.17
CA GLU A 115 27.90 -29.67 3.97
C GLU A 115 26.68 -30.06 4.82
N ALA A 116 25.62 -30.53 4.16
CA ALA A 116 24.39 -30.92 4.81
C ALA A 116 24.65 -32.02 5.84
N GLU A 117 24.83 -31.65 7.11
CA GLU A 117 24.51 -32.56 8.20
C GLU A 117 22.99 -32.68 8.27
N GLU A 118 22.48 -33.92 8.19
CA GLU A 118 21.08 -34.29 8.39
C GLU A 118 20.63 -33.95 9.82
N GLY A 119 20.36 -32.68 10.06
CA GLY A 119 19.56 -32.19 11.16
C GLY A 119 18.25 -31.64 10.59
N GLU A 120 17.13 -32.22 11.01
CA GLU A 120 15.76 -31.77 10.68
C GLU A 120 15.50 -30.36 11.25
N ALA A 121 16.06 -29.32 10.62
CA ALA A 121 15.53 -27.98 10.74
C ALA A 121 14.11 -28.02 10.18
N ALA A 122 13.12 -27.64 11.00
CA ALA A 122 11.76 -27.53 10.50
C ALA A 122 11.70 -26.27 9.64
N SER A 123 11.66 -26.43 8.33
CA SER A 123 11.35 -25.33 7.42
C SER A 123 9.85 -25.01 7.52
N PHE A 124 9.49 -23.74 7.29
CA PHE A 124 8.10 -23.33 7.13
C PHE A 124 7.82 -23.18 5.64
N GLU A 125 6.70 -23.70 5.18
CA GLU A 125 6.21 -23.49 3.81
C GLU A 125 4.93 -22.66 3.89
N VAL A 126 4.91 -21.52 3.20
CA VAL A 126 3.77 -20.61 3.23
C VAL A 126 2.81 -20.99 2.10
N GLN A 127 1.73 -21.67 2.48
CA GLN A 127 0.65 -22.13 1.60
C GLN A 127 -0.63 -21.36 1.95
N LEU A 128 -0.54 -20.03 1.85
CA LEU A 128 -1.51 -19.12 2.41
C LEU A 128 -2.86 -19.25 1.67
N GLN A 129 -3.91 -19.50 2.44
CA GLN A 129 -5.30 -19.56 1.97
C GLN A 129 -6.12 -18.35 2.46
N SER A 130 -5.68 -17.73 3.57
CA SER A 130 -6.35 -16.57 4.16
C SER A 130 -5.42 -15.75 5.04
N PHE A 131 -5.61 -14.44 5.03
CA PHE A 131 -4.91 -13.50 5.87
C PHE A 131 -5.90 -12.49 6.46
N GLN A 132 -5.74 -12.14 7.73
CA GLN A 132 -6.55 -11.10 8.34
C GLN A 132 -5.73 -10.23 9.29
N VAL A 133 -5.93 -8.93 9.19
CA VAL A 133 -5.50 -7.92 10.16
C VAL A 133 -6.74 -7.23 10.70
N SER A 134 -6.77 -7.04 12.03
CA SER A 134 -7.84 -6.31 12.71
C SER A 134 -7.24 -5.21 13.57
N ASN A 135 -7.76 -3.98 13.46
CA ASN A 135 -7.38 -2.81 14.26
C ASN A 135 -5.87 -2.53 14.29
N GLY A 136 -5.22 -2.63 13.12
CA GLY A 136 -3.80 -2.37 12.96
C GLY A 136 -3.44 -0.89 12.98
N ALA A 137 -2.19 -0.62 13.33
CA ALA A 137 -1.55 0.67 13.18
C ALA A 137 -0.12 0.48 12.66
N LEU A 138 0.28 1.34 11.74
CA LEU A 138 1.63 1.38 11.20
C LEU A 138 2.13 2.82 11.21
N SER A 139 3.38 3.02 11.59
CA SER A 139 4.10 4.27 11.36
C SER A 139 5.37 3.98 10.59
N TYR A 140 5.71 4.87 9.67
CA TYR A 140 6.97 4.87 8.93
C TYR A 140 7.56 6.28 8.98
N SER A 141 8.87 6.36 9.21
CA SER A 141 9.61 7.62 9.15
C SER A 141 10.96 7.42 8.48
N ASP A 142 11.34 8.34 7.61
CA ASP A 142 12.60 8.32 6.90
C ASP A 142 13.28 9.68 7.03
N ALA A 143 14.37 9.70 7.80
CA ALA A 143 15.12 10.92 8.05
C ALA A 143 15.98 11.36 6.86
N THR A 144 16.22 10.49 5.87
CA THR A 144 17.07 10.81 4.70
C THR A 144 16.37 11.74 3.72
N MET A 145 15.03 11.71 3.70
CA MET A 145 14.18 12.47 2.79
C MET A 145 13.07 13.29 3.50
N ASP A 146 13.15 13.45 4.82
CA ASP A 146 12.15 14.16 5.65
C ASP A 146 10.71 13.70 5.37
N PHE A 147 10.53 12.38 5.36
CA PHE A 147 9.25 11.73 5.03
C PHE A 147 8.71 10.97 6.24
N SER A 148 7.38 11.02 6.41
CA SER A 148 6.70 10.12 7.33
C SER A 148 5.29 9.81 6.85
N THR A 149 4.84 8.60 7.15
CA THR A 149 3.46 8.17 6.89
C THR A 149 2.95 7.34 8.07
N SER A 150 1.66 7.38 8.31
CA SER A 150 1.04 6.49 9.30
C SER A 150 -0.34 6.03 8.87
N LEU A 151 -0.63 4.77 9.20
CA LEU A 151 -1.94 4.15 9.06
C LEU A 151 -2.50 3.88 10.45
N LYS A 152 -3.78 4.17 10.66
CA LYS A 152 -4.51 3.82 11.88
C LYS A 152 -5.83 3.15 11.53
N GLY A 153 -6.24 2.22 12.38
CA GLY A 153 -7.48 1.47 12.19
C GLY A 153 -7.43 0.64 10.92
N VAL A 154 -6.30 -0.04 10.67
CA VAL A 154 -6.14 -0.92 9.51
C VAL A 154 -6.89 -2.22 9.78
N ASN A 155 -7.90 -2.51 8.99
CA ASN A 155 -8.50 -3.82 8.89
C ASN A 155 -8.30 -4.33 7.47
N ALA A 156 -7.90 -5.59 7.33
CA ALA A 156 -7.71 -6.21 6.03
C ALA A 156 -8.06 -7.68 6.13
N ALA A 157 -8.74 -8.21 5.13
CA ALA A 157 -9.01 -9.62 4.98
C ALA A 157 -8.69 -10.01 3.54
N MET A 158 -7.99 -11.12 3.38
CA MET A 158 -7.72 -11.74 2.09
C MET A 158 -8.10 -13.21 2.16
N GLN A 159 -8.71 -13.71 1.09
CA GLN A 159 -9.01 -15.12 0.88
C GLN A 159 -8.60 -15.53 -0.53
N GLY A 160 -7.97 -16.69 -0.67
CA GLY A 160 -7.54 -17.25 -1.94
C GLY A 160 -6.51 -18.34 -1.70
N ASP A 161 -6.63 -19.48 -2.37
CA ASP A 161 -5.70 -20.60 -2.20
C ASP A 161 -4.47 -20.41 -3.10
N LEU A 162 -3.36 -19.92 -2.52
CA LEU A 162 -2.13 -19.65 -3.28
C LEU A 162 -1.33 -20.91 -3.65
N THR A 163 -1.82 -22.11 -3.31
CA THR A 163 -1.19 -23.38 -3.69
C THR A 163 -1.69 -23.94 -5.03
N GLU A 164 -2.83 -23.44 -5.50
CA GLU A 164 -3.40 -23.83 -6.78
C GLU A 164 -2.67 -23.11 -7.94
N SER A 165 -2.64 -23.74 -9.12
CA SER A 165 -2.04 -23.11 -10.31
C SER A 165 -2.79 -21.84 -10.72
N TYR A 166 -4.09 -21.78 -10.43
CA TYR A 166 -4.93 -20.60 -10.60
C TYR A 166 -5.88 -20.44 -9.43
N THR A 167 -6.03 -19.22 -8.92
CA THR A 167 -6.92 -18.90 -7.81
C THR A 167 -7.50 -17.50 -7.96
N THR A 168 -8.63 -17.24 -7.32
CA THR A 168 -9.15 -15.87 -7.18
C THR A 168 -8.82 -15.39 -5.77
N ILE A 169 -8.12 -14.27 -5.69
CA ILE A 169 -7.78 -13.57 -4.46
C ILE A 169 -8.84 -12.50 -4.23
N GLU A 170 -9.67 -12.72 -3.22
CA GLU A 170 -10.64 -11.75 -2.74
C GLU A 170 -10.01 -10.96 -1.59
N MET A 171 -10.06 -9.64 -1.65
CA MET A 171 -9.50 -8.75 -0.65
C MET A 171 -10.48 -7.65 -0.27
N ASP A 172 -10.69 -7.47 1.03
CA ASP A 172 -11.42 -6.35 1.61
C ASP A 172 -10.52 -5.66 2.63
N SER A 173 -10.42 -4.35 2.57
CA SER A 173 -9.65 -3.56 3.54
C SER A 173 -10.31 -2.23 3.82
N ASP A 174 -10.24 -1.81 5.08
CA ASP A 174 -10.55 -0.46 5.51
C ASP A 174 -9.38 0.12 6.33
N ILE A 175 -9.13 1.40 6.14
CA ILE A 175 -8.14 2.17 6.88
C ILE A 175 -8.84 3.44 7.34
N GLU A 176 -8.99 3.60 8.66
CA GLU A 176 -9.66 4.78 9.23
C GLU A 176 -8.92 6.09 8.90
N ALA A 177 -7.59 6.06 8.92
CA ALA A 177 -6.77 7.25 8.68
C ALA A 177 -5.39 6.92 8.12
N LEU A 178 -5.12 7.43 6.91
CA LEU A 178 -3.80 7.63 6.35
C LEU A 178 -3.34 9.07 6.59
N ASP A 179 -2.12 9.24 7.08
CA ASP A 179 -1.41 10.51 7.13
C ASP A 179 -0.13 10.41 6.29
N LEU A 180 0.21 11.46 5.54
CA LEU A 180 1.48 11.57 4.80
C LEU A 180 2.06 12.97 4.98
N VAL A 181 3.33 13.01 5.39
CA VAL A 181 4.12 14.24 5.53
C VAL A 181 5.41 14.07 4.75
N PHE A 182 5.71 15.03 3.88
CA PHE A 182 6.95 15.08 3.12
C PHE A 182 7.51 16.49 3.16
N GLU A 183 8.80 16.64 3.48
CA GLU A 183 9.47 17.94 3.67
C GLU A 183 8.67 18.89 4.59
N LYS A 184 8.12 18.34 5.68
CA LYS A 184 7.25 19.00 6.68
C LYS A 184 5.88 19.48 6.17
N VAL A 185 5.57 19.27 4.90
CA VAL A 185 4.24 19.56 4.34
C VAL A 185 3.35 18.35 4.56
N LYS A 186 2.19 18.56 5.18
CA LYS A 186 1.20 17.51 5.41
C LYS A 186 0.32 17.32 4.18
N TYR A 187 0.72 16.41 3.30
CA TYR A 187 0.02 16.14 2.03
C TYR A 187 -1.30 15.39 2.21
N ILE A 188 -1.32 14.39 3.09
CA ILE A 188 -2.53 13.61 3.39
C ILE A 188 -2.80 13.76 4.89
N ASN A 189 -4.05 14.06 5.24
CA ASN A 189 -4.48 14.31 6.60
C ASN A 189 -5.67 13.44 6.97
N ALA A 190 -5.40 12.36 7.70
CA ALA A 190 -6.39 11.40 8.16
C ALA A 190 -7.38 10.97 7.07
N ALA A 191 -6.87 10.64 5.88
CA ALA A 191 -7.71 10.21 4.76
C ALA A 191 -8.17 8.77 5.02
N PRO A 192 -9.49 8.49 5.04
CA PRO A 192 -9.97 7.12 5.07
C PRO A 192 -9.76 6.45 3.71
N ILE A 193 -9.49 5.14 3.73
CA ILE A 193 -9.33 4.33 2.53
C ILE A 193 -10.13 3.06 2.69
N ASP A 194 -10.94 2.72 1.68
CA ASP A 194 -11.61 1.44 1.57
C ASP A 194 -11.17 0.76 0.26
N LEU A 195 -10.93 -0.55 0.30
CA LEU A 195 -10.55 -1.35 -0.86
C LEU A 195 -11.39 -2.63 -0.86
N THR A 196 -12.08 -2.88 -1.96
CA THR A 196 -12.62 -4.20 -2.30
C THR A 196 -12.01 -4.61 -3.63
N ALA A 197 -11.42 -5.79 -3.68
CA ALA A 197 -10.70 -6.27 -4.84
C ALA A 197 -10.92 -7.77 -5.08
N SER A 198 -11.13 -8.14 -6.34
CA SER A 198 -11.16 -9.52 -6.83
C SER A 198 -10.11 -9.66 -7.92
N ILE A 199 -9.09 -10.47 -7.63
CA ILE A 199 -7.89 -10.60 -8.45
C ILE A 199 -7.72 -12.05 -8.87
N GLY A 200 -7.83 -12.32 -10.18
CA GLY A 200 -7.45 -13.62 -10.74
C GLY A 200 -5.94 -13.78 -10.74
N ALA A 201 -5.41 -14.83 -10.13
CA ALA A 201 -3.98 -15.09 -10.01
C ALA A 201 -3.62 -16.42 -10.69
N ASP A 202 -2.87 -16.33 -11.79
CA ASP A 202 -2.16 -17.45 -12.42
C ASP A 202 -0.80 -17.57 -11.75
N MET A 203 -0.68 -18.54 -10.84
CA MET A 203 0.52 -18.74 -10.02
C MET A 203 1.66 -19.40 -10.81
N ASP A 204 1.34 -20.12 -11.89
CA ASP A 204 2.34 -20.76 -12.75
C ASP A 204 3.08 -19.72 -13.61
N ASN A 205 2.35 -18.72 -14.11
CA ASN A 205 2.88 -17.66 -14.96
C ASN A 205 3.11 -16.33 -14.21
N MET A 206 2.74 -16.25 -12.93
CA MET A 206 2.77 -15.04 -12.09
C MET A 206 2.04 -13.85 -12.73
N VAL A 207 0.84 -14.12 -13.26
CA VAL A 207 -0.04 -13.12 -13.90
C VAL A 207 -1.25 -12.85 -13.02
N PHE A 208 -1.51 -11.58 -12.76
CA PHE A 208 -2.61 -11.08 -11.94
C PHE A 208 -3.58 -10.29 -12.82
N THR A 209 -4.87 -10.62 -12.73
CA THR A 209 -5.95 -9.98 -13.48
C THR A 209 -6.87 -9.27 -12.51
N PHE A 210 -6.94 -7.96 -12.64
CA PHE A 210 -7.80 -7.06 -11.87
C PHE A 210 -9.15 -6.99 -12.59
N GLU A 211 -10.20 -7.57 -11.99
CA GLU A 211 -11.53 -7.63 -12.61
C GLU A 211 -12.46 -6.49 -12.14
N ASP A 212 -12.97 -6.59 -10.91
CA ASP A 212 -13.89 -5.61 -10.32
C ASP A 212 -13.28 -5.12 -8.99
N ASN A 213 -12.42 -4.11 -9.09
CA ASN A 213 -11.71 -3.56 -7.94
C ASN A 213 -12.10 -2.11 -7.74
N GLU A 214 -12.53 -1.78 -6.52
CA GLU A 214 -12.89 -0.42 -6.12
C GLU A 214 -12.01 -0.01 -4.94
N LEU A 215 -11.29 1.08 -5.13
CA LEU A 215 -10.55 1.81 -4.10
C LEU A 215 -11.30 3.10 -3.81
N ASN A 216 -11.88 3.25 -2.63
CA ASN A 216 -12.39 4.53 -2.17
C ASN A 216 -11.29 5.28 -1.43
N PHE A 217 -10.80 6.37 -1.99
CA PHE A 217 -9.83 7.25 -1.32
C PHE A 217 -10.52 8.53 -0.87
N SER A 218 -10.77 8.67 0.44
CA SER A 218 -11.40 9.86 1.02
C SER A 218 -12.69 10.32 0.31
N GLY A 219 -13.51 9.36 -0.14
CA GLY A 219 -14.75 9.59 -0.87
C GLY A 219 -14.63 9.56 -2.40
N VAL A 220 -13.42 9.43 -2.97
CA VAL A 220 -13.20 9.28 -4.42
C VAL A 220 -13.26 7.78 -4.76
N PRO A 221 -14.30 7.29 -5.46
CA PRO A 221 -14.33 5.91 -5.93
C PRO A 221 -13.43 5.76 -7.16
N LEU A 222 -12.36 4.98 -7.04
CA LEU A 222 -11.41 4.66 -8.08
C LEU A 222 -11.56 3.19 -8.46
N PHE A 223 -11.91 2.94 -9.72
CA PHE A 223 -12.08 1.59 -10.26
C PHE A 223 -10.82 1.16 -11.00
N MET A 224 -10.28 0.00 -10.66
CA MET A 224 -9.07 -0.56 -11.26
C MET A 224 -9.35 -1.87 -11.98
N GLU A 225 -8.93 -1.95 -13.23
CA GLU A 225 -9.03 -3.15 -14.06
C GLU A 225 -7.74 -3.35 -14.88
N GLY A 226 -7.53 -4.58 -15.34
CA GLY A 226 -6.43 -4.90 -16.27
C GLY A 226 -5.56 -6.08 -15.80
N THR A 227 -4.33 -6.13 -16.29
CA THR A 227 -3.40 -7.24 -16.01
C THR A 227 -2.03 -6.75 -15.58
N LEU A 228 -1.38 -7.50 -14.70
CA LEU A 228 0.00 -7.31 -14.30
C LEU A 228 0.70 -8.67 -14.25
N ALA A 229 1.83 -8.81 -14.93
CA ALA A 229 2.65 -10.01 -14.95
C ALA A 229 4.01 -9.71 -14.34
N LEU A 230 4.45 -10.55 -13.39
CA LEU A 230 5.81 -10.47 -12.85
C LEU A 230 6.76 -11.13 -13.85
N LEU A 231 7.82 -10.41 -14.21
CA LEU A 231 8.89 -10.91 -15.07
C LEU A 231 10.14 -11.21 -14.23
N GLU A 232 11.14 -11.85 -14.84
CA GLU A 232 12.47 -11.97 -14.22
C GLU A 232 13.07 -10.58 -13.93
N GLU A 233 12.79 -9.61 -14.81
CA GLU A 233 13.19 -8.21 -14.67
C GLU A 233 11.99 -7.31 -14.95
N GLY A 234 11.46 -6.68 -13.90
CA GLY A 234 10.34 -5.74 -13.98
C GLY A 234 8.96 -6.39 -14.03
N TYR A 235 8.00 -5.64 -14.56
CA TYR A 235 6.58 -5.98 -14.58
C TYR A 235 5.97 -5.62 -15.93
N ASP A 236 5.31 -6.56 -16.60
CA ASP A 236 4.46 -6.24 -17.75
C ASP A 236 3.07 -5.88 -17.26
N MET A 237 2.49 -4.80 -17.77
CA MET A 237 1.20 -4.31 -17.30
C MET A 237 0.33 -3.79 -18.44
N ASP A 238 -0.98 -3.91 -18.25
CA ASP A 238 -2.02 -3.25 -19.04
C ASP A 238 -3.13 -2.90 -18.06
N LEU A 239 -2.98 -1.75 -17.39
CA LEU A 239 -3.82 -1.33 -16.27
C LEU A 239 -4.60 -0.07 -16.64
N ARG A 240 -5.83 0.00 -16.15
CA ARG A 240 -6.69 1.18 -16.21
C ARG A 240 -7.22 1.49 -14.81
N LEU A 241 -7.14 2.77 -14.43
CA LEU A 241 -7.73 3.32 -13.23
C LEU A 241 -8.72 4.42 -13.66
N ALA A 242 -9.93 4.44 -13.10
CA ALA A 242 -10.92 5.46 -13.46
C ALA A 242 -11.77 5.90 -12.27
N ALA A 243 -12.08 7.19 -12.22
CA ALA A 243 -13.11 7.79 -11.38
C ALA A 243 -14.08 8.54 -12.31
N SER A 244 -15.34 8.13 -12.35
CA SER A 244 -16.36 8.75 -13.21
C SER A 244 -17.33 9.58 -12.39
N GLU A 245 -17.65 10.78 -12.88
CA GLU A 245 -18.72 11.65 -12.34
C GLU A 245 -18.63 11.88 -10.82
N THR A 246 -17.41 12.04 -10.29
CA THR A 246 -17.21 12.32 -8.87
C THR A 246 -17.47 13.80 -8.58
N ASP A 247 -18.04 14.12 -7.42
CA ASP A 247 -18.25 15.50 -6.99
C ASP A 247 -16.90 16.24 -6.92
N PHE A 248 -16.84 17.45 -7.47
CA PHE A 248 -15.64 18.28 -7.45
C PHE A 248 -15.12 18.55 -6.02
N LYS A 249 -16.01 18.58 -5.02
CA LYS A 249 -15.66 18.66 -3.60
C LYS A 249 -14.69 17.56 -3.19
N THR A 250 -14.78 16.39 -3.79
CA THR A 250 -13.95 15.24 -3.43
C THR A 250 -12.49 15.43 -3.88
N LEU A 251 -12.20 16.23 -4.91
CA LEU A 251 -10.80 16.64 -5.22
C LEU A 251 -10.20 17.49 -4.13
N LEU A 252 -10.99 18.35 -3.49
CA LEU A 252 -10.49 19.17 -2.40
C LEU A 252 -10.06 18.34 -1.18
N ALA A 253 -10.61 17.13 -1.02
CA ALA A 253 -10.14 16.20 0.00
C ALA A 253 -8.72 15.68 -0.28
N LEU A 254 -8.27 15.72 -1.54
CA LEU A 254 -6.90 15.36 -1.95
C LEU A 254 -5.92 16.53 -1.78
N VAL A 255 -6.42 17.75 -1.58
CA VAL A 255 -5.57 18.94 -1.43
C VAL A 255 -5.00 18.97 0.00
N PRO A 256 -3.67 19.08 0.15
CA PRO A 256 -3.04 19.15 1.46
C PRO A 256 -3.67 20.22 2.36
N ALA A 257 -3.97 19.85 3.61
CA ALA A 257 -4.70 20.72 4.55
C ALA A 257 -3.99 22.05 4.82
N GLU A 258 -2.67 22.11 4.65
CA GLU A 258 -1.89 23.34 4.79
C GLU A 258 -2.24 24.40 3.74
N TYR A 259 -2.58 23.97 2.52
CA TYR A 259 -3.11 24.85 1.48
C TYR A 259 -4.61 25.14 1.67
N MET A 260 -5.27 24.39 2.56
CA MET A 260 -6.69 24.52 2.84
C MET A 260 -7.04 25.42 4.05
N LYS A 261 -6.05 25.98 4.76
CA LYS A 261 -6.30 26.81 5.96
C LYS A 261 -7.15 28.06 5.69
N ASP A 262 -7.15 28.56 4.46
CA ASP A 262 -7.93 29.73 4.03
C ASP A 262 -9.26 29.35 3.35
N VAL A 263 -9.64 28.07 3.33
CA VAL A 263 -10.85 27.56 2.64
C VAL A 263 -11.80 26.80 3.57
N GLU A 264 -11.70 26.97 4.90
CA GLU A 264 -12.75 26.49 5.81
C GLU A 264 -14.11 27.11 5.44
N GLY A 265 -15.12 26.26 5.21
CA GLY A 265 -16.45 26.69 4.77
C GLY A 265 -16.60 26.92 3.26
N LEU A 266 -15.58 26.58 2.46
CA LEU A 266 -15.64 26.64 1.01
C LEU A 266 -16.79 25.77 0.48
N GLN A 267 -17.67 26.38 -0.31
CA GLN A 267 -18.70 25.65 -1.04
C GLN A 267 -18.17 25.32 -2.42
N THR A 268 -18.24 24.04 -2.77
CA THR A 268 -17.87 23.56 -4.09
C THR A 268 -19.00 22.78 -4.74
N GLU A 269 -19.14 22.99 -6.04
CA GLU A 269 -20.04 22.27 -6.92
C GLU A 269 -19.25 21.90 -8.18
N GLY A 270 -19.79 20.97 -8.97
CA GLY A 270 -19.17 20.52 -10.23
C GLY A 270 -18.93 19.02 -10.23
N SER A 271 -18.50 18.52 -11.38
CA SER A 271 -18.17 17.12 -11.57
C SER A 271 -16.75 16.96 -12.08
N MET A 272 -16.15 15.82 -11.78
CA MET A 272 -14.85 15.44 -12.31
C MET A 272 -14.87 14.04 -12.91
N THR A 273 -14.00 13.85 -13.90
CA THR A 273 -13.60 12.54 -14.41
C THR A 273 -12.08 12.46 -14.33
N LEU A 274 -11.59 11.32 -13.82
CA LEU A 274 -10.19 10.96 -13.83
C LEU A 274 -10.05 9.62 -14.54
N GLU A 275 -9.11 9.52 -15.46
CA GLU A 275 -8.70 8.25 -16.04
C GLU A 275 -7.18 8.17 -16.07
N ALA A 276 -6.62 7.01 -15.80
CA ALA A 276 -5.22 6.73 -15.97
C ALA A 276 -5.05 5.35 -16.61
N THR A 277 -4.06 5.20 -17.49
CA THR A 277 -3.67 3.91 -18.06
C THR A 277 -2.16 3.75 -18.01
N ALA A 278 -1.70 2.50 -17.87
CA ALA A 278 -0.29 2.13 -17.99
C ALA A 278 -0.19 0.83 -18.77
N LYS A 279 0.63 0.80 -19.82
CA LYS A 279 0.76 -0.32 -20.74
C LYS A 279 2.19 -0.58 -21.20
N GLY A 280 2.63 -1.82 -21.03
CA GLY A 280 3.97 -2.31 -21.39
C GLY A 280 4.80 -2.64 -20.15
N VAL A 281 6.11 -2.75 -20.34
CA VAL A 281 7.02 -3.20 -19.27
C VAL A 281 7.56 -2.02 -18.47
N PHE A 282 7.43 -2.10 -17.15
CA PHE A 282 8.13 -1.26 -16.18
C PHE A 282 9.34 -2.01 -15.63
N VAL A 283 10.54 -1.43 -15.76
CA VAL A 283 11.76 -1.96 -15.13
C VAL A 283 12.29 -0.99 -14.07
N ASP A 284 12.45 0.28 -14.44
CA ASP A 284 12.98 1.34 -13.59
C ASP A 284 12.50 2.73 -14.08
N ALA A 285 13.06 3.80 -13.51
CA ALA A 285 12.72 5.19 -13.84
C ALA A 285 13.10 5.61 -15.28
N ASP A 286 14.03 4.90 -15.93
CA ASP A 286 14.46 5.15 -17.32
C ASP A 286 13.72 4.26 -18.33
N HIS A 287 13.05 3.22 -17.85
CA HIS A 287 12.32 2.21 -18.63
C HIS A 287 10.86 2.11 -18.18
N LEU A 288 10.09 3.17 -18.45
CA LEU A 288 8.68 3.24 -18.11
C LEU A 288 7.80 2.59 -19.20
N PRO A 289 6.65 2.01 -18.80
CA PRO A 289 5.60 1.67 -19.74
C PRO A 289 5.01 2.95 -20.35
N ALA A 290 4.30 2.80 -21.46
CA ALA A 290 3.49 3.90 -21.96
C ALA A 290 2.38 4.18 -20.94
N PHE A 291 2.12 5.44 -20.62
CA PHE A 291 1.05 5.81 -19.71
C PHE A 291 0.30 7.05 -20.19
N ASN A 292 -0.96 7.13 -19.79
CA ASN A 292 -1.81 8.27 -20.02
C ASN A 292 -2.54 8.64 -18.73
N PHE A 293 -2.77 9.93 -18.52
CA PHE A 293 -3.62 10.45 -17.45
C PHE A 293 -4.51 11.56 -18.02
N LEU A 294 -5.81 11.47 -17.72
CA LEU A 294 -6.82 12.44 -18.07
C LEU A 294 -7.46 12.96 -16.79
N LEU A 295 -7.53 14.29 -16.67
CA LEU A 295 -8.38 14.97 -15.70
C LEU A 295 -9.31 15.91 -16.43
N HIS A 296 -10.60 15.74 -16.19
CA HIS A 296 -11.64 16.63 -16.69
C HIS A 296 -12.50 17.13 -15.54
N VAL A 297 -12.52 18.44 -15.31
CA VAL A 297 -13.42 19.10 -14.35
C VAL A 297 -14.43 19.89 -15.15
N MET A 298 -15.72 19.68 -14.86
CA MET A 298 -16.83 20.34 -15.53
C MET A 298 -17.70 21.11 -14.54
N ASP A 299 -18.04 22.34 -14.92
CA ASP A 299 -18.96 23.23 -14.21
C ASP A 299 -18.59 23.42 -12.74
N GLY A 300 -17.28 23.49 -12.45
CA GLY A 300 -16.79 23.65 -11.10
C GLY A 300 -17.16 25.03 -10.53
N ARG A 301 -17.46 25.08 -9.24
CA ARG A 301 -17.69 26.33 -8.52
C ARG A 301 -16.92 26.32 -7.22
N ILE A 302 -16.38 27.48 -6.86
CA ILE A 302 -15.71 27.71 -5.58
C ILE A 302 -16.25 28.99 -4.97
N ARG A 303 -16.82 28.90 -3.77
CA ARG A 303 -17.30 30.08 -3.01
C ARG A 303 -16.71 30.11 -1.61
N TYR A 304 -15.93 31.16 -1.35
CA TYR A 304 -15.41 31.46 -0.02
C TYR A 304 -16.49 32.14 0.84
N PRO A 305 -16.64 31.79 2.12
CA PRO A 305 -17.62 32.41 3.01
C PRO A 305 -17.49 33.93 3.15
N ASP A 306 -16.24 34.40 3.25
CA ASP A 306 -15.92 35.80 3.52
C ASP A 306 -15.83 36.68 2.27
N LEU A 307 -15.91 36.07 1.08
CA LEU A 307 -15.91 36.80 -0.19
C LEU A 307 -17.33 36.87 -0.77
N PRO A 308 -17.78 38.06 -1.19
CA PRO A 308 -19.13 38.21 -1.76
C PRO A 308 -19.28 37.54 -3.13
N LYS A 309 -18.17 37.15 -3.77
CA LYS A 309 -18.08 36.65 -5.14
C LYS A 309 -17.60 35.20 -5.15
N SER A 310 -18.23 34.38 -5.98
CA SER A 310 -17.79 33.03 -6.33
C SER A 310 -16.83 33.07 -7.52
N ILE A 311 -16.04 32.01 -7.63
CA ILE A 311 -15.43 31.57 -8.88
C ILE A 311 -16.39 30.54 -9.45
N ASP A 312 -16.88 30.82 -10.65
CA ASP A 312 -17.90 30.04 -11.34
C ASP A 312 -17.32 29.41 -12.61
N ASP A 313 -18.04 28.45 -13.18
CA ASP A 313 -17.72 27.84 -14.48
C ASP A 313 -16.26 27.35 -14.59
N ILE A 314 -15.74 26.70 -13.55
CA ILE A 314 -14.39 26.14 -13.55
C ILE A 314 -14.38 24.93 -14.47
N GLN A 315 -13.70 25.05 -15.61
CA GLN A 315 -13.49 23.98 -16.57
C GLN A 315 -12.00 23.66 -16.64
N VAL A 316 -11.62 22.40 -16.43
CA VAL A 316 -10.23 21.95 -16.54
C VAL A 316 -10.18 20.72 -17.42
N HIS A 317 -9.41 20.76 -18.49
CA HIS A 317 -9.11 19.58 -19.31
C HIS A 317 -7.60 19.43 -19.39
N MET A 318 -7.07 18.48 -18.62
CA MET A 318 -5.66 18.15 -18.56
C MET A 318 -5.42 16.73 -19.08
N VAL A 319 -4.43 16.59 -19.94
CA VAL A 319 -3.93 15.30 -20.43
C VAL A 319 -2.44 15.23 -20.16
N VAL A 320 -1.98 14.13 -19.57
CA VAL A 320 -0.56 13.79 -19.46
C VAL A 320 -0.35 12.51 -20.24
N ASP A 321 0.61 12.51 -21.16
CA ASP A 321 0.90 11.37 -22.01
C ASP A 321 2.40 11.09 -21.99
N ASN A 322 2.77 9.83 -21.85
CA ASN A 322 4.14 9.37 -22.05
C ASN A 322 4.09 8.09 -22.90
N PRO A 323 4.75 8.05 -24.07
CA PRO A 323 4.76 6.88 -24.94
C PRO A 323 5.64 5.72 -24.43
N GLY A 324 6.25 5.86 -23.25
CA GLY A 324 7.18 4.91 -22.63
C GLY A 324 8.64 5.37 -22.70
N GLY A 325 9.51 4.61 -22.04
CA GLY A 325 10.93 4.92 -21.89
C GLY A 325 11.16 5.95 -20.78
N SER A 326 11.78 7.08 -21.10
CA SER A 326 12.15 8.08 -20.09
C SER A 326 10.96 8.94 -19.65
N MET A 327 10.98 9.40 -18.39
CA MET A 327 10.08 10.45 -17.91
C MET A 327 10.12 11.74 -18.75
N ASP A 328 11.23 12.04 -19.43
CA ASP A 328 11.32 13.23 -20.30
C ASP A 328 10.49 13.15 -21.58
N ASN A 329 9.99 11.97 -21.93
CA ASN A 329 9.03 11.80 -23.01
C ASN A 329 7.61 12.25 -22.63
N THR A 330 7.39 12.61 -21.35
CA THR A 330 6.10 13.06 -20.85
C THR A 330 5.72 14.42 -21.44
N LEU A 331 4.52 14.50 -22.00
CA LEU A 331 3.86 15.70 -22.45
C LEU A 331 2.63 15.95 -21.56
N THR A 332 2.64 17.07 -20.84
CA THR A 332 1.47 17.54 -20.08
C THR A 332 0.81 18.68 -20.84
N GLU A 333 -0.47 18.53 -21.15
CA GLU A 333 -1.30 19.53 -21.81
C GLU A 333 -2.49 19.91 -20.91
N ILE A 334 -2.48 21.12 -20.36
CA ILE A 334 -3.69 21.77 -19.87
C ILE A 334 -4.33 22.44 -21.09
N ARG A 335 -5.22 21.69 -21.75
CA ARG A 335 -5.84 22.08 -23.03
C ARG A 335 -6.85 23.21 -22.86
N SER A 336 -7.59 23.19 -21.76
CA SER A 336 -8.47 24.27 -21.35
C SER A 336 -8.44 24.42 -19.84
N PHE A 337 -8.18 25.62 -19.38
CA PHE A 337 -8.42 26.06 -18.01
C PHE A 337 -9.27 27.33 -18.09
N HIS A 338 -10.54 27.20 -17.73
CA HIS A 338 -11.51 28.30 -17.73
C HIS A 338 -12.03 28.51 -16.32
N PHE A 339 -12.27 29.77 -15.95
CA PHE A 339 -13.15 30.12 -14.84
C PHE A 339 -13.71 31.52 -15.03
N GLU A 340 -14.85 31.80 -14.41
CA GLU A 340 -15.44 33.13 -14.35
C GLU A 340 -15.32 33.71 -12.94
N LEU A 341 -14.86 34.96 -12.84
CA LEU A 341 -14.91 35.74 -11.61
C LEU A 341 -15.73 37.00 -11.85
N ASP A 342 -16.87 37.11 -11.18
CA ASP A 342 -17.81 38.23 -11.36
C ASP A 342 -18.29 38.38 -12.82
N ASN A 343 -18.56 37.24 -13.49
CA ASN A 343 -18.87 37.15 -14.92
C ASN A 343 -17.76 37.66 -15.86
N ASN A 344 -16.51 37.77 -15.37
CA ASN A 344 -15.35 38.00 -16.22
C ASN A 344 -14.66 36.66 -16.46
N PRO A 345 -14.57 36.20 -17.73
CA PRO A 345 -13.92 34.95 -18.05
C PRO A 345 -12.40 35.09 -17.99
N PHE A 346 -11.76 34.04 -17.49
CA PHE A 346 -10.32 33.83 -17.51
C PHE A 346 -10.05 32.51 -18.19
N ASP A 347 -9.26 32.56 -19.26
CA ASP A 347 -8.88 31.40 -20.04
C ASP A 347 -7.36 31.26 -19.99
N ALA A 348 -6.90 30.03 -19.81
CA ALA A 348 -5.50 29.68 -19.92
C ALA A 348 -5.32 28.32 -20.60
N HIS A 349 -4.17 28.15 -21.22
CA HIS A 349 -3.69 26.86 -21.67
C HIS A 349 -2.19 26.75 -21.39
N LEU A 350 -1.72 25.53 -21.15
CA LEU A 350 -0.31 25.26 -20.88
C LEU A 350 0.10 23.92 -21.44
N VAL A 351 1.25 23.89 -22.07
CA VAL A 351 1.95 22.67 -22.49
C VAL A 351 3.30 22.63 -21.79
N VAL A 352 3.60 21.50 -21.16
CA VAL A 352 4.88 21.20 -20.51
C VAL A 352 5.47 19.95 -21.15
N SER A 353 6.74 20.03 -21.56
CA SER A 353 7.49 18.89 -22.12
C SER A 353 8.85 18.74 -21.45
N SER A 354 9.36 17.50 -21.43
CA SER A 354 10.66 17.15 -20.82
C SER A 354 10.80 17.58 -19.36
N PRO A 355 9.88 17.16 -18.49
CA PRO A 355 9.72 17.73 -17.15
C PRO A 355 10.90 17.46 -16.20
N VAL A 356 11.77 16.48 -16.49
CA VAL A 356 12.83 16.06 -15.57
C VAL A 356 14.15 16.75 -15.92
N SER A 357 14.65 16.59 -17.15
CA SER A 357 15.96 17.14 -17.52
C SER A 357 15.91 18.62 -17.90
N ASN A 358 14.85 19.07 -18.59
CA ASN A 358 14.75 20.45 -19.07
C ASN A 358 13.29 20.85 -19.39
N ALA A 359 12.53 21.14 -18.34
CA ALA A 359 11.12 21.49 -18.46
C ALA A 359 10.92 22.72 -19.37
N THR A 360 10.21 22.51 -20.48
CA THR A 360 9.86 23.56 -21.44
C THR A 360 8.38 23.87 -21.34
N PHE A 361 8.03 25.16 -21.25
CA PHE A 361 6.67 25.64 -21.05
C PHE A 361 6.20 26.47 -22.24
N LYS A 362 4.98 26.21 -22.72
CA LYS A 362 4.30 27.03 -23.73
C LYS A 362 2.84 27.20 -23.33
N GLY A 363 2.40 28.44 -23.14
CA GLY A 363 1.02 28.73 -22.75
C GLY A 363 0.65 30.18 -23.00
N GLY A 364 -0.59 30.52 -22.67
CA GLY A 364 -1.14 31.86 -22.80
C GLY A 364 -2.57 31.97 -22.33
#